data_AF-K1S099-F1
#
_entry.id   AF-K1S099-F1
#
_cell.length_a   1.000
_cell.length_b   1.000
_cell.length_c   1.000
_cell.angle_alpha   90.00
_cell.angle_beta   90.00
_cell.angle_gamma   90.00
#
_symmetry.space_group_name_H-M   'P 1'
#
loop_
_entity.id
_entity.type
_entity.pdbx_description
1 polymer ?
#
loop_
_entity_poly.entity_id
_entity_poly.type
_entity_poly.pdbx_seq_one_letter_code
_entity_poly.pdbx_strand_id
1 'polypeptide(L)'
;PVLEDFGISGATTLCTAAATYGLIAGSMIGGPIGRRLIEKHKLLDTVVQEDDSLLVEEEIKHERHASMYPSAVFQLIIAIGIGTVVSKLLSLTGMTFPIYIGAMIAAACMRNIGEYTGKITIYMGEINDIGGISLSLFLGIAMITLKLWQLAELALPLLILLAGQTLLMFVFTNFIVFRVMGRDYDAAVISSGVCGFGMGATPNAMANMQALCEKYAPSVKAYLLIPLVGSLFADFINSLVTTIFYQLYLNHAVQSSARHEKASRDDLEETSVCFGNGVRKRNRFIMLAMKMLPYRKYILAR
;
A
#
# COMPACT_ATOMS: atom_id res chain seq x y z
N PRO A 1 2.77 12.79 2.90
CA PRO A 1 3.32 13.94 2.13
C PRO A 1 2.33 14.52 1.12
N VAL A 2 1.92 13.76 0.09
CA VAL A 2 1.00 14.26 -0.96
C VAL A 2 -0.30 14.82 -0.36
N LEU A 3 -0.92 14.12 0.59
CA LEU A 3 -2.16 14.58 1.24
C LEU A 3 -1.97 15.81 2.16
N GLU A 4 -0.78 16.00 2.72
CA GLU A 4 -0.45 17.18 3.55
C GLU A 4 -0.20 18.42 2.68
N ASP A 5 0.40 18.23 1.50
CA ASP A 5 0.57 19.29 0.49
C ASP A 5 -0.79 19.84 -0.01
N PHE A 6 -1.86 19.06 0.16
CA PHE A 6 -3.24 19.46 -0.15
C PHE A 6 -4.02 20.04 1.06
N GLY A 7 -3.36 20.26 2.20
CA GLY A 7 -3.93 20.96 3.37
C GLY A 7 -4.62 20.07 4.39
N ILE A 8 -4.53 18.75 4.29
CA ILE A 8 -5.05 17.81 5.30
C ILE A 8 -3.99 17.67 6.41
N SER A 9 -4.16 18.41 7.50
CA SER A 9 -3.25 18.33 8.66
C SER A 9 -3.35 16.95 9.32
N GLY A 10 -2.21 16.31 9.59
CA GLY A 10 -2.13 15.02 10.28
C GLY A 10 -2.38 13.79 9.39
N ALA A 11 -2.46 13.94 8.06
CA ALA A 11 -2.68 12.82 7.15
C ALA A 11 -1.52 11.81 7.14
N THR A 12 -0.26 12.29 7.09
CA THR A 12 0.91 11.39 7.10
C THR A 12 0.94 10.57 8.39
N THR A 13 0.64 11.22 9.50
CA THR A 13 0.52 10.60 10.81
C THR A 13 -0.54 9.49 10.84
N LEU A 14 -1.76 9.79 10.38
CA LEU A 14 -2.87 8.84 10.38
C LEU A 14 -2.52 7.59 9.54
N CYS A 15 -1.95 7.80 8.35
CA CYS A 15 -1.54 6.73 7.46
C CYS A 15 -0.44 5.86 8.06
N THR A 16 0.55 6.46 8.74
CA THR A 16 1.66 5.72 9.36
C THR A 16 1.16 4.85 10.53
N ALA A 17 0.29 5.40 11.37
CA ALA A 17 -0.32 4.66 12.48
C ALA A 17 -1.20 3.51 11.95
N ALA A 18 -2.02 3.77 10.94
CA ALA A 18 -2.85 2.75 10.28
C ALA A 18 -2.01 1.64 9.64
N ALA A 19 -0.93 1.99 8.93
CA ALA A 19 -0.01 1.01 8.33
C ALA A 19 0.67 0.13 9.40
N THR A 20 1.09 0.73 10.52
CA THR A 20 1.72 -0.01 11.62
C THR A 20 0.72 -0.95 12.29
N TYR A 21 -0.50 -0.48 12.55
CA TYR A 21 -1.58 -1.34 13.05
C TYR A 21 -1.86 -2.49 12.09
N GLY A 22 -1.99 -2.20 10.80
CA GLY A 22 -2.28 -3.19 9.77
C GLY A 22 -1.21 -4.28 9.68
N LEU A 23 0.07 -3.90 9.76
CA LEU A 23 1.18 -4.86 9.82
C LEU A 23 1.07 -5.79 11.05
N ILE A 24 0.79 -5.25 12.23
CA ILE A 24 0.69 -6.06 13.46
C ILE A 24 -0.56 -6.94 13.41
N ALA A 25 -1.71 -6.36 13.11
CA ALA A 25 -2.99 -7.06 13.08
C ALA A 25 -3.01 -8.16 12.02
N GLY A 26 -2.50 -7.88 10.81
CA GLY A 26 -2.43 -8.85 9.70
C GLY A 26 -1.59 -10.09 10.03
N SER A 27 -0.43 -9.90 10.67
CA SER A 27 0.41 -11.02 11.12
C SER A 27 -0.23 -11.78 12.27
N MET A 28 -0.89 -11.07 13.20
CA MET A 28 -1.53 -11.70 14.35
C MET A 28 -2.73 -12.58 13.97
N ILE A 29 -3.53 -12.16 12.98
CA ILE A 29 -4.76 -12.87 12.61
C ILE A 29 -4.55 -13.90 11.49
N GLY A 30 -3.60 -13.71 10.57
CA GLY A 30 -3.47 -14.55 9.38
C GLY A 30 -3.15 -16.01 9.71
N GLY A 31 -2.12 -16.25 10.54
CA GLY A 31 -1.76 -17.59 10.99
C GLY A 31 -2.92 -18.35 11.65
N PRO A 32 -3.60 -17.77 12.67
CA PRO A 32 -4.78 -18.37 13.29
C PRO A 32 -5.94 -18.65 12.31
N ILE A 33 -6.18 -17.78 11.33
CA ILE A 33 -7.20 -18.01 10.29
C ILE A 33 -6.84 -19.25 9.46
N GLY A 34 -5.63 -19.32 8.92
CA GLY A 34 -5.19 -20.46 8.12
C GLY A 34 -5.24 -21.76 8.92
N ARG A 35 -4.71 -21.75 10.14
CA ARG A 35 -4.77 -22.89 11.07
C ARG A 35 -6.20 -23.35 11.30
N ARG A 36 -7.11 -22.42 11.61
CA ARG A 36 -8.52 -22.73 11.85
C ARG A 36 -9.18 -23.33 10.61
N LEU A 37 -8.88 -22.82 9.41
CA LEU A 37 -9.42 -23.37 8.17
C LEU A 37 -8.94 -24.80 7.91
N ILE A 38 -7.64 -25.05 8.10
CA ILE A 38 -7.01 -26.37 7.95
C ILE A 38 -7.60 -27.37 8.94
N GLU A 39 -7.61 -27.04 10.23
CA GLU A 39 -8.07 -27.95 11.30
C GLU A 39 -9.58 -28.19 11.21
N LYS A 40 -10.38 -27.16 10.93
CA LYS A 40 -11.84 -27.28 10.87
C LYS A 40 -12.31 -28.11 9.68
N HIS A 41 -11.67 -27.99 8.53
CA HIS A 41 -12.08 -28.69 7.31
C HIS A 41 -11.22 -29.94 7.02
N LYS A 42 -10.28 -30.29 7.91
CA LYS A 42 -9.37 -31.44 7.77
C LYS A 42 -8.64 -31.43 6.42
N LEU A 43 -8.09 -30.28 6.05
CA LEU A 43 -7.55 -30.04 4.70
C LEU A 43 -6.22 -30.74 4.43
N LEU A 44 -5.59 -31.36 5.43
CA LEU A 44 -4.35 -32.12 5.23
C LEU A 44 -4.54 -33.28 4.24
N ASP A 45 -5.75 -33.82 4.15
CA ASP A 45 -6.09 -34.89 3.20
C ASP A 45 -6.15 -34.39 1.74
N THR A 46 -6.13 -33.07 1.53
CA THR A 46 -6.15 -32.41 0.20
C THR A 46 -4.78 -31.92 -0.25
N VAL A 47 -3.74 -32.16 0.55
CA VAL A 47 -2.37 -31.77 0.20
C VAL A 47 -1.94 -32.59 -1.02
N VAL A 48 -1.69 -31.89 -2.12
CA VAL A 48 -1.03 -32.47 -3.28
C VAL A 48 0.47 -32.40 -3.01
N GLN A 49 1.16 -33.54 -2.95
CA GLN A 49 2.61 -33.56 -2.96
C GLN A 49 3.09 -33.16 -4.37
N GLU A 50 3.34 -31.87 -4.55
CA GLU A 50 4.09 -31.37 -5.71
C GLU A 50 5.58 -31.64 -5.48
N ASP A 51 6.39 -31.57 -6.55
CA ASP A 51 7.84 -31.74 -6.46
C ASP A 51 8.44 -30.59 -5.63
N ASP A 52 8.55 -30.82 -4.32
CA ASP A 52 9.04 -29.86 -3.32
C ASP A 52 10.51 -29.48 -3.53
N SER A 53 11.22 -30.09 -4.49
CA SER A 53 12.60 -29.77 -4.82
C SER A 53 12.78 -28.28 -5.14
N LEU A 54 11.83 -27.63 -5.82
CA LEU A 54 11.89 -26.19 -6.11
C LEU A 54 11.83 -25.31 -4.85
N LEU A 55 11.01 -25.66 -3.85
CA LEU A 55 10.88 -24.89 -2.62
C LEU A 55 11.99 -25.19 -1.62
N VAL A 56 12.39 -26.45 -1.50
CA VAL A 56 13.51 -26.86 -0.65
C VAL A 56 14.82 -26.28 -1.19
N GLU A 57 14.99 -26.22 -2.51
CA GLU A 57 16.16 -25.59 -3.12
C GLU A 57 16.12 -24.05 -3.00
N GLU A 58 14.95 -23.40 -2.99
CA GLU A 58 14.81 -21.99 -2.62
C GLU A 58 15.11 -21.77 -1.13
N GLU A 59 14.61 -22.58 -0.21
CA GLU A 59 14.84 -22.44 1.23
C GLU A 59 16.31 -22.68 1.62
N ILE A 60 16.98 -23.65 0.97
CA ILE A 60 18.42 -23.93 1.13
C ILE A 60 19.29 -22.88 0.42
N LYS A 61 18.88 -22.32 -0.74
CA LYS A 61 19.61 -21.22 -1.41
C LYS A 61 19.56 -19.90 -0.64
N HIS A 62 18.61 -19.74 0.28
CA HIS A 62 18.46 -18.53 1.10
C HIS A 62 18.97 -18.70 2.54
N GLU A 63 19.89 -19.64 2.79
CA GLU A 63 20.64 -19.65 4.04
C GLU A 63 21.23 -18.26 4.31
N ARG A 64 20.87 -17.68 5.46
CA ARG A 64 21.27 -16.32 5.77
C ARG A 64 22.69 -16.30 6.29
N HIS A 65 23.57 -15.68 5.52
CA HIS A 65 24.95 -15.52 5.89
C HIS A 65 25.24 -14.03 6.06
N ALA A 66 25.79 -13.66 7.23
CA ALA A 66 26.12 -12.26 7.55
C ALA A 66 27.03 -11.61 6.48
N SER A 67 27.81 -12.42 5.76
CA SER A 67 28.67 -12.02 4.65
C SER A 67 27.92 -11.59 3.37
N MET A 68 26.63 -11.88 3.24
CA MET A 68 25.84 -11.63 2.03
C MET A 68 25.05 -10.31 2.07
N TYR A 69 24.88 -9.70 3.26
CA TYR A 69 24.22 -8.39 3.41
C TYR A 69 24.87 -7.26 2.59
N PRO A 70 26.21 -7.13 2.50
CA PRO A 70 26.83 -6.10 1.66
C PRO A 70 26.45 -6.22 0.19
N SER A 71 26.41 -7.44 -0.34
CA SER A 71 26.00 -7.71 -1.72
C SER A 71 24.52 -7.42 -1.94
N ALA A 72 23.65 -7.79 -0.98
CA ALA A 72 22.22 -7.47 -1.02
C ALA A 72 21.95 -5.96 -1.02
N VAL A 73 22.66 -5.19 -0.19
CA VAL A 73 22.58 -3.72 -0.18
C VAL A 73 23.05 -3.13 -1.50
N PHE A 74 24.14 -3.65 -2.08
CA PHE A 74 24.64 -3.17 -3.37
C PHE A 74 23.65 -3.44 -4.51
N GLN A 75 23.02 -4.62 -4.53
CA GLN A 75 21.94 -4.96 -5.47
C GLN A 75 20.75 -4.00 -5.32
N LEU A 76 20.36 -3.65 -4.08
CA LEU A 76 19.31 -2.67 -3.82
C LEU A 76 19.68 -1.27 -4.35
N ILE A 77 20.91 -0.80 -4.09
CA ILE A 77 21.38 0.52 -4.56
C ILE A 77 21.36 0.58 -6.08
N ILE A 78 21.82 -0.46 -6.78
CA ILE A 78 21.79 -0.52 -8.25
C ILE A 78 20.34 -0.50 -8.76
N ALA A 79 19.45 -1.32 -8.18
CA ALA A 79 18.06 -1.37 -8.59
C ALA A 79 17.35 -0.02 -8.38
N ILE A 80 17.59 0.66 -7.25
CA ILE A 80 17.04 1.99 -6.97
C ILE A 80 17.64 3.05 -7.92
N GLY A 81 18.93 2.99 -8.19
CA GLY A 81 19.63 3.93 -9.09
C GLY A 81 19.10 3.84 -10.52
N ILE A 82 19.07 2.63 -11.10
CA ILE A 82 18.47 2.37 -12.42
C ILE A 82 16.99 2.73 -12.39
N GLY A 83 16.28 2.33 -11.33
CA GLY A 83 14.86 2.58 -11.17
C GLY A 83 14.49 4.05 -11.17
N THR A 84 15.33 4.92 -10.61
CA THR A 84 15.11 6.37 -10.62
C THR A 84 15.16 6.93 -12.05
N VAL A 85 16.07 6.43 -12.88
CA VAL A 85 16.15 6.80 -14.31
C VAL A 85 14.91 6.31 -15.05
N VAL A 86 14.49 5.07 -14.81
CA VAL A 86 13.28 4.47 -15.41
C VAL A 86 12.03 5.26 -15.00
N SER A 87 11.86 5.58 -13.72
CA SER A 87 10.74 6.39 -13.22
C SER A 87 10.69 7.77 -13.88
N LYS A 88 11.85 8.40 -14.09
CA LYS A 88 11.93 9.69 -14.80
C LYS A 88 11.50 9.57 -16.27
N LEU A 89 11.94 8.53 -16.96
CA LEU A 89 11.53 8.25 -18.34
C LEU A 89 10.02 7.98 -18.44
N LEU A 90 9.47 7.18 -17.52
CA LEU A 90 8.03 6.91 -17.46
C LEU A 90 7.23 8.18 -17.21
N SER A 91 7.72 9.08 -16.35
CA SER A 91 7.07 10.35 -16.05
C SER A 91 6.99 11.29 -17.28
N LEU A 92 7.94 11.17 -18.23
CA LEU A 92 7.92 11.94 -19.48
C LEU A 92 6.85 11.45 -20.47
N THR A 93 6.30 10.25 -20.28
CA THR A 93 5.24 9.70 -21.15
C THR A 93 3.84 10.25 -20.84
N GLY A 94 3.72 11.15 -19.86
CA GLY A 94 2.45 11.74 -19.42
C GLY A 94 1.66 10.87 -18.44
N MET A 95 2.17 9.69 -18.08
CA MET A 95 1.59 8.84 -17.03
C MET A 95 2.24 9.14 -15.66
N THR A 96 1.43 9.48 -14.66
CA THR A 96 1.88 9.74 -13.29
C THR A 96 1.97 8.42 -12.51
N PHE A 97 3.11 7.75 -12.60
CA PHE A 97 3.40 6.57 -11.78
C PHE A 97 4.09 6.96 -10.47
N PRO A 98 3.83 6.24 -9.37
CA PRO A 98 4.62 6.38 -8.15
C PRO A 98 6.12 6.16 -8.43
N ILE A 99 6.98 6.92 -7.73
CA ILE A 99 8.43 6.92 -7.98
C ILE A 99 9.09 5.55 -7.75
N TYR A 100 8.49 4.70 -6.91
CA TYR A 100 8.98 3.35 -6.62
C TYR A 100 8.72 2.34 -7.77
N ILE A 101 7.83 2.65 -8.72
CA ILE A 101 7.51 1.74 -9.84
C ILE A 101 8.73 1.47 -10.71
N GLY A 102 9.54 2.50 -11.02
CA GLY A 102 10.77 2.28 -11.79
C GLY A 102 11.78 1.41 -11.04
N ALA A 103 11.87 1.54 -9.72
CA ALA A 103 12.70 0.66 -8.89
C ALA A 103 12.20 -0.78 -8.90
N MET A 104 10.88 -1.01 -8.87
CA MET A 104 10.31 -2.35 -9.03
C MET A 104 10.64 -2.97 -10.40
N ILE A 105 10.49 -2.21 -11.49
CA ILE A 105 10.81 -2.70 -12.84
C ILE A 105 12.30 -3.03 -12.96
N ALA A 106 13.18 -2.16 -12.46
CA ALA A 106 14.61 -2.40 -12.46
C ALA A 106 14.98 -3.67 -11.65
N ALA A 107 14.38 -3.84 -10.47
CA ALA A 107 14.56 -5.04 -9.65
C ALA A 107 14.04 -6.31 -10.33
N ALA A 108 12.88 -6.25 -10.98
CA ALA A 108 12.32 -7.38 -11.72
C ALA A 108 13.20 -7.79 -12.91
N CYS A 109 13.71 -6.82 -13.68
CA CYS A 109 14.67 -7.08 -14.76
C CYS A 109 15.97 -7.68 -14.22
N MET A 110 16.51 -7.12 -13.14
CA MET A 110 17.71 -7.65 -12.48
C MET A 110 17.50 -9.08 -12.01
N ARG A 111 16.30 -9.39 -11.49
CA ARG A 111 15.90 -10.75 -11.09
C ARG A 111 15.86 -11.72 -12.24
N ASN A 112 15.12 -11.38 -13.28
CA ASN A 112 14.97 -12.24 -14.46
C ASN A 112 16.31 -12.49 -15.17
N ILE A 113 17.16 -11.46 -15.29
CA ILE A 113 18.49 -11.60 -15.91
C ILE A 113 19.41 -12.45 -15.03
N GLY A 114 19.37 -12.26 -13.70
CA GLY A 114 20.18 -13.03 -12.76
C GLY A 114 19.84 -14.52 -12.78
N GLU A 115 18.55 -14.86 -12.74
CA GLU A 115 18.05 -16.23 -12.81
C GLU A 115 18.35 -16.88 -14.17
N TYR A 116 18.14 -16.17 -15.29
CA TYR A 116 18.41 -16.72 -16.63
C TYR A 116 19.90 -16.94 -16.91
N THR A 117 20.77 -16.06 -16.39
CA THR A 117 22.21 -16.12 -16.66
C THR A 117 22.94 -17.06 -15.70
N GLY A 118 22.36 -17.35 -14.53
CA GLY A 118 22.97 -18.19 -13.49
C GLY A 118 24.25 -17.61 -12.86
N LYS A 119 24.68 -16.41 -13.27
CA LYS A 119 25.93 -15.76 -12.84
C LYS A 119 25.75 -14.76 -11.70
N ILE A 120 24.52 -14.32 -11.44
CA ILE A 120 24.20 -13.34 -10.39
C ILE A 120 23.28 -14.03 -9.39
N THR A 121 23.81 -14.39 -8.23
CA THR A 121 23.02 -14.85 -7.10
C THR A 121 22.30 -13.67 -6.46
N ILE A 122 20.99 -13.75 -6.36
CA ILE A 122 20.17 -12.71 -5.75
C ILE A 122 19.84 -13.15 -4.34
N TYR A 123 20.23 -12.32 -3.37
CA TYR A 123 20.16 -12.63 -1.96
C TYR A 123 18.79 -12.22 -1.39
N MET A 124 17.71 -12.91 -1.79
CA MET A 124 16.35 -12.50 -1.38
C MET A 124 16.14 -12.56 0.13
N GLY A 125 16.80 -13.48 0.82
CA GLY A 125 16.76 -13.56 2.28
C GLY A 125 17.19 -12.25 2.93
N GLU A 126 18.40 -11.78 2.61
CA GLU A 126 19.00 -10.55 3.12
C GLU A 126 18.28 -9.30 2.60
N ILE A 127 17.86 -9.29 1.33
CA ILE A 127 17.09 -8.18 0.75
C ILE A 127 15.77 -8.00 1.51
N ASN A 128 15.06 -9.09 1.83
CA ASN A 128 13.82 -9.05 2.59
C ASN A 128 14.06 -8.54 4.02
N ASP A 129 15.16 -8.91 4.67
CA ASP A 129 15.53 -8.38 5.99
C ASP A 129 15.81 -6.89 5.96
N ILE A 130 16.64 -6.46 5.01
CA ILE A 130 16.97 -5.05 4.83
C ILE A 130 15.68 -4.26 4.54
N GLY A 131 14.78 -4.81 3.73
CA GLY A 131 13.46 -4.23 3.45
C GLY A 131 12.60 -4.10 4.70
N GLY A 132 12.52 -5.17 5.52
CA GLY A 132 11.79 -5.17 6.79
C GLY A 132 12.34 -4.17 7.81
N ILE A 133 13.68 -4.10 7.94
CA ILE A 133 14.37 -3.12 8.80
C ILE A 133 14.13 -1.69 8.29
N SER A 134 14.28 -1.47 6.99
CA SER A 134 14.08 -0.15 6.35
C SER A 134 12.65 0.34 6.51
N LEU A 135 11.66 -0.55 6.36
CA LEU A 135 10.25 -0.23 6.61
C LEU A 135 10.02 0.13 8.08
N SER A 136 10.56 -0.66 9.01
CA SER A 136 10.45 -0.40 10.45
C SER A 136 11.08 0.93 10.84
N LEU A 137 12.24 1.25 10.27
CA LEU A 137 12.95 2.51 10.49
C LEU A 137 12.21 3.69 9.86
N PHE A 138 11.66 3.53 8.66
CA PHE A 138 10.79 4.53 8.02
C PHE A 138 9.57 4.85 8.89
N LEU A 139 8.88 3.82 9.38
CA LEU A 139 7.76 3.98 10.30
C LEU A 139 8.19 4.66 11.60
N GLY A 140 9.33 4.27 12.17
CA GLY A 140 9.88 4.89 13.38
C GLY A 140 10.17 6.39 13.22
N ILE A 141 10.82 6.78 12.12
CA ILE A 141 11.08 8.20 11.80
C ILE A 141 9.76 8.97 11.62
N ALA A 142 8.78 8.37 10.93
CA ALA A 142 7.46 8.97 10.75
C ALA A 142 6.66 9.09 12.05
N MET A 143 6.94 8.25 13.05
CA MET A 143 6.33 8.33 14.40
C MET A 143 7.00 9.38 15.29
N ILE A 144 8.27 9.71 15.09
CA ILE A 144 8.96 10.76 15.86
C ILE A 144 8.44 12.16 15.48
N THR A 145 8.06 12.36 14.21
CA THR A 145 7.54 13.64 13.71
C THR A 145 6.06 13.89 14.05
N LEU A 146 5.47 13.00 14.86
CA LEU A 146 4.06 12.82 15.02
C LEU A 146 3.50 13.71 16.14
N LYS A 147 2.60 14.63 15.77
CA LYS A 147 1.88 15.49 16.73
C LYS A 147 0.67 14.74 17.29
N LEU A 148 0.89 13.83 18.24
CA LEU A 148 -0.15 12.97 18.85
C LEU A 148 -1.39 13.74 19.35
N TRP A 149 -1.19 14.99 19.79
CA TRP A 149 -2.29 15.85 20.24
C TRP A 149 -3.26 16.25 19.12
N GLN A 150 -2.82 16.29 17.86
CA GLN A 150 -3.69 16.55 16.70
C GLN A 150 -4.55 15.33 16.34
N LEU A 151 -4.16 14.14 16.79
CA LEU A 151 -4.89 12.89 16.53
C LEU A 151 -5.87 12.52 17.62
N ALA A 152 -5.74 13.05 18.83
CA ALA A 152 -6.61 12.67 19.95
C ALA A 152 -8.10 12.84 19.62
N GLU A 153 -8.46 13.87 18.85
CA GLU A 153 -9.83 14.12 18.40
C GLU A 153 -10.29 13.15 17.30
N LEU A 154 -9.38 12.55 16.53
CA LEU A 154 -9.66 11.61 15.44
C LEU A 154 -9.36 10.14 15.80
N ALA A 155 -8.80 9.88 16.97
CA ALA A 155 -8.34 8.55 17.37
C ALA A 155 -9.49 7.54 17.45
N LEU A 156 -10.65 7.95 17.96
CA LEU A 156 -11.81 7.09 18.06
C LEU A 156 -12.37 6.69 16.68
N PRO A 157 -12.61 7.62 15.73
CA PRO A 157 -12.92 7.27 14.34
C PRO A 157 -11.91 6.33 13.69
N LEU A 158 -10.60 6.57 13.90
CA LEU A 158 -9.55 5.72 13.34
C LEU A 158 -9.63 4.31 13.89
N LEU A 159 -9.79 4.14 15.20
CA LEU A 159 -9.85 2.83 15.84
C LEU A 159 -11.05 2.02 15.36
N ILE A 160 -12.23 2.66 15.23
CA ILE A 160 -13.43 2.03 14.70
C ILE A 160 -13.21 1.57 13.25
N LEU A 161 -12.58 2.42 12.43
CA LEU A 161 -12.29 2.10 11.03
C LEU A 161 -11.31 0.93 10.93
N LEU A 162 -10.22 0.96 11.68
CA LEU A 162 -9.21 -0.11 11.70
C LEU A 162 -9.78 -1.42 12.23
N ALA A 163 -10.59 -1.40 13.29
CA ALA A 163 -11.28 -2.58 13.79
C ALA A 163 -12.27 -3.14 12.75
N GLY A 164 -13.02 -2.26 12.08
CA GLY A 164 -13.91 -2.63 10.98
C GLY A 164 -13.16 -3.27 9.82
N GLN A 165 -11.99 -2.73 9.45
CA GLN A 165 -11.12 -3.28 8.41
C GLN A 165 -10.59 -4.67 8.79
N THR A 166 -10.11 -4.84 10.02
CA THR A 166 -9.65 -6.14 10.55
C THR A 166 -10.76 -7.18 10.49
N LEU A 167 -11.97 -6.80 10.93
CA LEU A 167 -13.14 -7.69 10.90
C LEU A 167 -13.55 -8.04 9.46
N LEU A 168 -13.59 -7.04 8.57
CA LEU A 168 -13.91 -7.25 7.16
C LEU A 168 -12.89 -8.18 6.52
N MET A 169 -11.60 -8.01 6.78
CA MET A 169 -10.56 -8.90 6.27
C MET A 169 -10.67 -10.31 6.83
N PHE A 170 -11.00 -10.46 8.11
CA PHE A 170 -11.27 -11.77 8.70
C PHE A 170 -12.44 -12.47 7.99
N VAL A 171 -13.56 -11.77 7.76
CA VAL A 171 -14.74 -12.33 7.08
C VAL A 171 -14.43 -12.62 5.61
N PHE A 172 -13.79 -11.69 4.91
CA PHE A 172 -13.45 -11.79 3.49
C PHE A 172 -12.56 -13.00 3.21
N THR A 173 -11.50 -13.17 3.99
CA THR A 173 -10.57 -14.30 3.82
C THR A 173 -11.24 -15.65 4.14
N ASN A 174 -12.02 -15.73 5.22
CA ASN A 174 -12.69 -16.96 5.61
C ASN A 174 -13.81 -17.40 4.65
N PHE A 175 -14.59 -16.47 4.10
CA PHE A 175 -15.80 -16.82 3.34
C PHE A 175 -15.66 -16.65 1.83
N ILE A 176 -14.90 -15.65 1.38
CA ILE A 176 -14.76 -15.35 -0.04
C ILE A 176 -13.49 -16.00 -0.56
N VAL A 177 -12.32 -15.62 -0.06
CA VAL A 177 -11.02 -16.11 -0.56
C VAL A 177 -10.96 -17.63 -0.47
N PHE A 178 -11.20 -18.20 0.71
CA PHE A 178 -11.16 -19.65 0.91
C PHE A 178 -12.12 -20.42 -0.01
N ARG A 179 -13.31 -19.86 -0.29
CA ARG A 179 -14.31 -20.51 -1.15
C ARG A 179 -13.96 -20.40 -2.64
N VAL A 180 -13.49 -19.23 -3.07
CA VAL A 180 -13.13 -18.97 -4.47
C VAL A 180 -11.89 -19.77 -4.86
N MET A 181 -10.95 -19.96 -3.93
CA MET A 181 -9.69 -20.68 -4.16
C MET A 181 -9.83 -22.22 -4.15
N GLY A 182 -11.04 -22.77 -4.01
CA GLY A 182 -11.27 -24.22 -4.13
C GLY A 182 -11.40 -24.99 -2.81
N ARG A 183 -11.28 -24.32 -1.66
CA ARG A 183 -11.43 -24.90 -0.30
C ARG A 183 -10.47 -26.06 0.03
N ASP A 184 -9.31 -26.11 -0.59
CA ASP A 184 -8.24 -27.06 -0.32
C ASP A 184 -7.19 -26.47 0.64
N TYR A 185 -6.14 -27.26 0.93
CA TYR A 185 -5.01 -26.82 1.75
C TYR A 185 -4.36 -25.54 1.21
N ASP A 186 -4.11 -25.49 -0.10
CA ASP A 186 -3.54 -24.32 -0.77
C ASP A 186 -4.43 -23.09 -0.58
N ALA A 187 -5.75 -23.21 -0.68
CA ALA A 187 -6.71 -22.13 -0.41
C ALA A 187 -6.62 -21.62 1.03
N ALA A 188 -6.33 -22.48 2.02
CA ALA A 188 -6.17 -22.06 3.40
C ALA A 188 -4.84 -21.30 3.62
N VAL A 189 -3.75 -21.75 3.00
CA VAL A 189 -2.45 -21.06 3.02
C VAL A 189 -2.56 -19.71 2.29
N ILE A 190 -3.19 -19.68 1.11
CA ILE A 190 -3.50 -18.46 0.36
C ILE A 190 -4.37 -17.52 1.21
N SER A 191 -5.39 -18.02 1.90
CA SER A 191 -6.24 -17.17 2.75
C SER A 191 -5.45 -16.52 3.89
N SER A 192 -4.51 -17.24 4.49
CA SER A 192 -3.58 -16.71 5.50
C SER A 192 -2.64 -15.64 4.90
N GLY A 193 -2.07 -15.92 3.73
CA GLY A 193 -1.22 -15.00 2.99
C GLY A 193 -1.95 -13.72 2.58
N VAL A 194 -3.15 -13.84 1.97
CA VAL A 194 -4.01 -12.70 1.62
C VAL A 194 -4.38 -11.88 2.85
N CYS A 195 -4.58 -12.51 4.00
CA CYS A 195 -4.84 -11.78 5.23
C CYS A 195 -3.63 -10.95 5.69
N GLY A 196 -2.43 -11.54 5.64
CA GLY A 196 -1.19 -10.84 5.98
C GLY A 196 -0.87 -9.70 5.02
N PHE A 197 -0.99 -9.95 3.72
CA PHE A 197 -0.79 -8.95 2.67
C PHE A 197 -1.84 -7.83 2.75
N GLY A 198 -3.13 -8.17 2.75
CA GLY A 198 -4.22 -7.21 2.62
C GLY A 198 -4.39 -6.27 3.81
N MET A 199 -3.90 -6.64 5.00
CA MET A 199 -3.82 -5.75 6.15
C MET A 199 -2.47 -5.03 6.25
N GLY A 200 -1.41 -5.65 5.73
CA GLY A 200 -0.03 -5.19 5.93
C GLY A 200 0.72 -5.09 4.60
N ALA A 201 1.67 -6.00 4.41
CA ALA A 201 2.54 -6.01 3.24
C ALA A 201 2.93 -7.45 2.88
N THR A 202 3.59 -7.61 1.73
CA THR A 202 4.13 -8.90 1.26
C THR A 202 4.94 -9.68 2.31
N PRO A 203 5.88 -9.09 3.08
CA PRO A 203 6.61 -9.83 4.11
C PRO A 203 5.71 -10.44 5.20
N ASN A 204 4.60 -9.79 5.56
CA ASN A 204 3.64 -10.36 6.50
C ASN A 204 2.92 -11.58 5.93
N ALA A 205 2.58 -11.53 4.64
CA ALA A 205 1.97 -12.66 3.96
C ALA A 205 2.93 -13.87 3.97
N MET A 206 4.20 -13.63 3.65
CA MET A 206 5.24 -14.65 3.65
C MET A 206 5.42 -15.25 5.04
N ALA A 207 5.51 -14.43 6.09
CA ALA A 207 5.62 -14.91 7.47
C ALA A 207 4.40 -15.76 7.90
N ASN A 208 3.19 -15.33 7.53
CA ASN A 208 1.96 -16.07 7.84
C ASN A 208 1.86 -17.41 7.11
N MET A 209 2.30 -17.46 5.85
CA MET A 209 2.33 -18.69 5.06
C MET A 209 3.43 -19.62 5.56
N GLN A 210 4.62 -19.10 5.87
CA GLN A 210 5.75 -19.85 6.40
C GLN A 210 5.39 -20.53 7.71
N ALA A 211 4.78 -19.80 8.66
CA ALA A 211 4.35 -20.38 9.93
C ALA A 211 3.32 -21.51 9.78
N LEU A 212 2.56 -21.54 8.68
CA LEU A 212 1.64 -22.65 8.36
C LEU A 212 2.37 -23.80 7.67
N CYS A 213 3.20 -23.48 6.67
CA CYS A 213 3.90 -24.47 5.88
C CYS A 213 4.93 -25.26 6.71
N GLU A 214 5.65 -24.58 7.62
CA GLU A 214 6.56 -25.23 8.58
C GLU A 214 5.83 -26.20 9.52
N LYS A 215 4.56 -25.91 9.84
CA LYS A 215 3.77 -26.71 10.78
C LYS A 215 3.02 -27.87 10.11
N TYR A 216 2.58 -27.69 8.87
CA TYR A 216 1.68 -28.62 8.18
C TYR A 216 2.33 -29.24 6.95
N ALA A 217 2.40 -28.51 5.83
CA ALA A 217 3.01 -28.95 4.57
C ALA A 217 3.39 -27.75 3.69
N PRO A 218 4.42 -27.84 2.83
CA PRO A 218 4.73 -26.79 1.86
C PRO A 218 3.59 -26.57 0.86
N SER A 219 3.51 -25.37 0.27
CA SER A 219 2.49 -25.01 -0.75
C SER A 219 3.11 -24.13 -1.85
N VAL A 220 3.61 -24.76 -2.91
CA VAL A 220 4.24 -24.07 -4.06
C VAL A 220 3.29 -23.04 -4.67
N LYS A 221 2.01 -23.41 -4.83
CA LYS A 221 0.98 -22.54 -5.42
C LYS A 221 0.81 -21.26 -4.63
N ALA A 222 0.76 -21.32 -3.29
CA ALA A 222 0.60 -20.13 -2.47
C ALA A 222 1.81 -19.20 -2.56
N TYR A 223 3.02 -19.77 -2.51
CA TYR A 223 4.28 -19.04 -2.62
C TYR A 223 4.50 -18.39 -3.99
N LEU A 224 3.95 -18.96 -5.07
CA LEU A 224 4.00 -18.35 -6.39
C LEU A 224 2.92 -17.24 -6.57
N LEU A 225 1.68 -17.53 -6.16
CA LEU A 225 0.54 -16.64 -6.42
C LEU A 225 0.56 -15.39 -5.56
N ILE A 226 0.84 -15.51 -4.26
CA ILE A 226 0.70 -14.39 -3.31
C ILE A 226 1.70 -13.25 -3.60
N PRO A 227 3.00 -13.49 -3.79
CA PRO A 227 3.93 -12.43 -4.13
C PRO A 227 3.60 -11.78 -5.48
N LEU A 228 3.26 -12.56 -6.50
CA LEU A 228 2.95 -12.02 -7.82
C LEU A 228 1.68 -11.14 -7.81
N VAL A 229 0.59 -11.63 -7.23
CA VAL A 229 -0.68 -10.90 -7.20
C VAL A 229 -0.66 -9.78 -6.17
N GLY A 230 -0.14 -10.06 -4.98
CA GLY A 230 -0.06 -9.12 -3.87
C GLY A 230 0.93 -8.00 -4.16
N SER A 231 2.21 -8.29 -4.39
CA SER A 231 3.21 -7.22 -4.49
C SER A 231 3.16 -6.46 -5.82
N LEU A 232 2.99 -7.14 -6.95
CA LEU A 232 3.08 -6.50 -8.26
C LEU A 232 1.72 -5.91 -8.68
N PHE A 233 0.70 -6.76 -8.83
CA PHE A 233 -0.58 -6.33 -9.38
C PHE A 233 -1.39 -5.45 -8.44
N ALA A 234 -1.38 -5.74 -7.14
CA ALA A 234 -2.13 -4.94 -6.19
C ALA A 234 -1.58 -3.51 -6.10
N ASP A 235 -0.27 -3.30 -6.20
CA ASP A 235 0.32 -1.95 -6.19
C ASP A 235 -0.14 -1.10 -7.39
N PHE A 236 -0.21 -1.70 -8.59
CA PHE A 236 -0.76 -1.02 -9.77
C PHE A 236 -2.23 -0.66 -9.60
N ILE A 237 -3.04 -1.63 -9.13
CA ILE A 237 -4.47 -1.42 -8.91
C ILE A 237 -4.67 -0.37 -7.82
N ASN A 238 -3.94 -0.44 -6.70
CA ASN A 238 -4.04 0.48 -5.60
C ASN A 238 -3.69 1.91 -6.02
N SER A 239 -2.61 2.09 -6.79
CA SER A 239 -2.24 3.40 -7.34
C SER A 239 -3.29 3.95 -8.30
N LEU A 240 -3.85 3.09 -9.17
CA LEU A 240 -4.89 3.48 -10.13
C LEU A 240 -6.18 3.88 -9.40
N VAL A 241 -6.65 3.02 -8.50
CA VAL A 241 -7.88 3.23 -7.71
C VAL A 241 -7.77 4.49 -6.86
N THR A 242 -6.64 4.70 -6.17
CA THR A 242 -6.41 5.91 -5.37
C THR A 242 -6.43 7.17 -6.24
N THR A 243 -5.80 7.12 -7.42
CA THR A 243 -5.82 8.24 -8.38
C THR A 243 -7.23 8.55 -8.88
N ILE A 244 -8.02 7.52 -9.19
CA ILE A 244 -9.42 7.68 -9.63
C ILE A 244 -10.28 8.27 -8.52
N PHE A 245 -10.21 7.72 -7.30
CA PHE A 245 -10.96 8.25 -6.16
C PHE A 245 -10.58 9.69 -5.87
N TYR A 246 -9.28 10.02 -5.95
CA TYR A 246 -8.81 11.38 -5.82
C TYR A 246 -9.42 12.30 -6.89
N GLN A 247 -9.36 11.91 -8.17
CA GLN A 247 -9.92 12.71 -9.27
C GLN A 247 -11.43 12.92 -9.09
N LEU A 248 -12.14 11.89 -8.66
CA LEU A 248 -13.59 11.96 -8.38
C LEU A 248 -13.89 12.89 -7.21
N TYR A 249 -13.16 12.77 -6.10
CA TYR A 249 -13.30 13.64 -4.94
C TYR A 249 -12.99 15.09 -5.28
N LEU A 250 -11.90 15.35 -6.01
CA LEU A 250 -11.51 16.69 -6.43
C LEU A 250 -12.57 17.31 -7.33
N ASN A 251 -13.11 16.56 -8.30
CA ASN A 251 -14.20 17.01 -9.15
C ASN A 251 -15.45 17.37 -8.34
N HIS A 252 -15.80 16.56 -7.34
CA HIS A 252 -16.94 16.82 -6.46
C HIS A 252 -16.70 18.05 -5.57
N ALA A 253 -15.50 18.20 -5.00
CA ALA A 253 -15.12 19.33 -4.16
C ALA A 253 -15.11 20.65 -4.96
N VAL A 254 -14.57 20.64 -6.18
CA VAL A 254 -14.58 21.78 -7.09
C VAL A 254 -16.00 22.17 -7.48
N GLN A 255 -16.88 21.20 -7.78
CA GLN A 255 -18.30 21.47 -8.07
C GLN A 255 -19.07 21.99 -6.84
N SER A 256 -18.72 21.53 -5.64
CA SER A 256 -19.31 22.03 -4.39
C SER A 256 -18.91 23.48 -4.11
N SER A 257 -17.62 23.80 -4.21
CA SER A 257 -17.11 25.17 -4.09
C SER A 257 -17.69 26.11 -5.16
N ALA A 258 -17.78 25.66 -6.41
CA ALA A 258 -18.38 26.46 -7.49
C ALA A 258 -19.88 26.73 -7.26
N ARG A 259 -20.62 25.78 -6.66
CA ARG A 259 -22.02 25.98 -6.26
C ARG A 259 -22.16 26.97 -5.11
N HIS A 260 -21.31 26.89 -4.08
CA HIS A 260 -21.31 27.84 -2.97
C HIS A 260 -20.90 29.25 -3.40
N GLU A 261 -19.98 29.39 -4.36
CA GLU A 261 -19.58 30.69 -4.91
C GLU A 261 -20.68 31.29 -5.79
N LYS A 262 -21.39 30.46 -6.57
CA LYS A 262 -22.54 30.91 -7.36
C LYS A 262 -23.69 31.39 -6.46
N ALA A 263 -24.04 30.60 -5.44
CA ALA A 263 -25.03 31.01 -4.43
C ALA A 263 -24.62 32.30 -3.70
N SER A 264 -23.34 32.44 -3.33
CA SER A 264 -22.84 33.67 -2.68
C SER A 264 -22.82 34.88 -3.63
N ARG A 265 -22.61 34.69 -4.94
CA ARG A 265 -22.72 35.76 -5.95
C ARG A 265 -24.16 36.19 -6.16
N ASP A 266 -25.08 35.24 -6.25
CA ASP A 266 -26.50 35.50 -6.42
C ASP A 266 -27.05 36.25 -5.20
N ASP A 267 -26.69 35.84 -3.98
CA ASP A 267 -27.00 36.57 -2.73
C ASP A 267 -26.41 37.99 -2.69
N LEU A 268 -25.20 38.18 -3.23
CA LEU A 268 -24.50 39.48 -3.30
C LEU A 268 -25.07 40.42 -4.37
N GLU A 269 -25.67 39.86 -5.43
CA GLU A 269 -26.44 40.60 -6.43
C GLU A 269 -27.81 41.01 -5.86
N GLU A 270 -28.54 40.11 -5.21
CA GLU A 270 -29.82 40.41 -4.53
C GLU A 270 -29.64 41.49 -3.43
N THR A 271 -28.63 41.37 -2.57
CA THR A 271 -28.35 42.40 -1.55
C THR A 271 -27.82 43.71 -2.14
N SER A 272 -27.24 43.71 -3.34
CA SER A 272 -26.82 44.94 -4.03
C SER A 272 -27.95 45.71 -4.70
N VAL A 273 -29.01 45.00 -5.12
CA VAL A 273 -30.25 45.62 -5.57
C VAL A 273 -30.97 46.29 -4.39
N CYS A 274 -30.83 45.74 -3.17
CA CYS A 274 -31.42 46.30 -1.95
C CYS A 274 -30.62 47.43 -1.26
N PHE A 275 -29.29 47.52 -1.47
CA PHE A 275 -28.46 48.55 -0.86
C PHE A 275 -27.49 49.18 -1.87
N GLY A 276 -27.82 50.41 -2.28
CA GLY A 276 -26.92 51.27 -3.04
C GLY A 276 -25.71 51.73 -2.20
N ASN A 277 -24.55 51.80 -2.87
CA ASN A 277 -23.26 52.37 -2.48
C ASN A 277 -22.23 51.51 -1.70
N GLY A 278 -21.14 51.18 -2.42
CA GLY A 278 -19.83 51.78 -2.11
C GLY A 278 -18.86 51.02 -1.20
N VAL A 279 -17.71 50.62 -1.78
CA VAL A 279 -16.39 50.51 -1.13
C VAL A 279 -16.06 49.26 -0.30
N ARG A 280 -16.99 48.57 0.38
CA ARG A 280 -16.63 47.38 1.21
C ARG A 280 -16.43 46.06 0.43
N LYS A 281 -16.81 46.00 -0.85
CA LYS A 281 -16.86 44.76 -1.67
C LYS A 281 -15.51 44.32 -2.28
N ARG A 282 -14.57 45.24 -2.51
CA ARG A 282 -13.31 44.94 -3.25
C ARG A 282 -12.34 44.06 -2.46
N ASN A 283 -12.29 44.18 -1.13
CA ASN A 283 -11.37 43.40 -0.29
C ASN A 283 -11.78 41.93 -0.12
N ARG A 284 -13.08 41.60 -0.21
CA ARG A 284 -13.55 40.21 -0.04
C ARG A 284 -13.32 39.38 -1.31
N PHE A 285 -13.42 40.01 -2.50
CA PHE A 285 -13.14 39.37 -3.79
C PHE A 285 -11.64 39.08 -3.98
N ILE A 286 -10.76 39.99 -3.58
CA ILE A 286 -9.30 39.79 -3.62
C ILE A 286 -8.87 38.66 -2.66
N MET A 287 -9.51 38.57 -1.48
CA MET A 287 -9.20 37.52 -0.50
C MET A 287 -9.68 36.13 -0.95
N LEU A 288 -10.79 36.04 -1.69
CA LEU A 288 -11.26 34.80 -2.31
C LEU A 288 -10.36 34.38 -3.49
N ALA A 289 -9.96 35.33 -4.33
CA ALA A 289 -9.01 35.09 -5.42
C ALA A 289 -7.63 34.64 -4.92
N MET A 290 -7.16 35.17 -3.77
CA MET A 290 -5.93 34.70 -3.11
C MET A 290 -6.06 33.28 -2.53
N LYS A 291 -7.25 32.86 -2.08
CA LYS A 291 -7.51 31.45 -1.70
C LYS A 291 -7.53 30.49 -2.90
N MET A 292 -7.81 30.98 -4.10
CA MET A 292 -7.79 30.19 -5.35
C MET A 292 -6.43 30.10 -6.04
N LEU A 293 -5.49 31.00 -5.73
CA LEU A 293 -4.15 31.01 -6.33
C LEU A 293 -3.34 29.70 -6.15
N PRO A 294 -3.39 28.97 -5.01
CA PRO A 294 -2.75 27.67 -4.92
C PRO A 294 -3.43 26.63 -5.84
N TYR A 295 -4.77 26.59 -5.91
CA TYR A 295 -5.51 25.63 -6.74
C TYR A 295 -5.35 25.85 -8.24
N ARG A 296 -5.23 27.12 -8.68
CA ARG A 296 -5.07 27.46 -10.10
C ARG A 296 -3.70 27.08 -10.66
N LYS A 297 -2.64 27.08 -9.83
CA LYS A 297 -1.30 26.62 -10.24
C LYS A 297 -1.25 25.13 -10.55
N TYR A 298 -2.07 24.29 -9.89
CA TYR A 298 -2.11 22.85 -10.14
C TYR A 298 -2.90 22.45 -11.39
N ILE A 299 -3.88 23.26 -11.81
CA ILE A 299 -4.62 23.04 -13.06
C ILE A 299 -3.80 23.47 -14.28
N LEU A 300 -2.92 24.46 -14.12
CA LEU A 300 -2.06 25.01 -15.18
C LEU A 300 -0.67 24.38 -15.28
N ALA A 301 -0.29 23.48 -14.36
CA ALA A 301 0.96 22.71 -14.39
C ALA A 301 0.77 21.29 -14.98
N ARG A 302 -0.33 21.07 -15.69
CA ARG A 302 -0.55 19.92 -16.57
C ARG A 302 0.03 20.21 -17.95
#